data_AF-A0A099I3J8-F1
#
_entry.id   AF-A0A099I3J8-F1
#
_cell.length_a   1.000
_cell.length_b   1.000
_cell.length_c   1.000
_cell.angle_alpha   90.00
_cell.angle_beta   90.00
_cell.angle_gamma   90.00
#
_symmetry.space_group_name_H-M   'P 1'
#
loop_
_entity.id
_entity.type
_entity.pdbx_description
1 polymer ?
#
loop_
_entity_poly.entity_id
_entity_poly.type
_entity_poly.pdbx_seq_one_letter_code
_entity_poly.pdbx_strand_id
1 'polypeptide(L)'
;MFKKQYRFTGTHADMVNALTAIFDDSAKAKLFEHNYDVYINAPLVGFLYQRKGIKNTNSEIADQNIFPEQMINNSDQLIYILRLILMLDSEYEADIEKRLDKAFRELGKDEADLALFDSYVLGGVEILYEKLIDGALGSNDYINKMYDFLEEFHERFNEEITNKDILELCRLNTNSK
;
A
#
# COMPACT_ATOMS: atom_id res chain seq x y z
N MET A 1 -5.04 -6.45 16.06
CA MET A 1 -4.60 -6.21 14.68
C MET A 1 -3.18 -5.65 14.68
N PHE A 2 -2.33 -6.01 13.70
CA PHE A 2 -0.94 -5.50 13.54
C PHE A 2 -0.01 -5.56 14.78
N LYS A 3 -0.13 -6.61 15.59
CA LYS A 3 0.72 -6.82 16.78
C LYS A 3 1.70 -8.00 16.64
N LYS A 4 1.64 -8.67 15.49
CA LYS A 4 2.45 -9.85 15.19
C LYS A 4 3.40 -9.49 14.06
N GLN A 5 4.47 -10.27 13.95
CA GLN A 5 5.37 -10.22 12.80
C GLN A 5 4.57 -10.36 11.50
N TYR A 6 4.90 -9.53 10.54
CA TYR A 6 4.46 -9.71 9.16
C TYR A 6 5.58 -10.32 8.33
N ARG A 7 5.21 -11.11 7.33
CA ARG A 7 6.14 -11.83 6.48
C ARG A 7 5.65 -11.82 5.05
N PHE A 8 6.45 -11.24 4.16
CA PHE A 8 6.35 -11.46 2.74
C PHE A 8 6.99 -12.81 2.39
N THR A 9 6.32 -13.57 1.54
CA THR A 9 6.72 -14.92 1.13
C THR A 9 6.74 -15.03 -0.39
N GLY A 10 7.47 -16.01 -0.92
CA GLY A 10 7.49 -16.28 -2.36
C GLY A 10 7.96 -15.08 -3.19
N THR A 11 7.34 -14.84 -4.35
CA THR A 11 7.77 -13.77 -5.26
C THR A 11 7.68 -12.38 -4.65
N HIS A 12 6.71 -12.16 -3.76
CA HIS A 12 6.57 -10.88 -3.07
C HIS A 12 7.75 -10.59 -2.13
N ALA A 13 8.37 -11.63 -1.56
CA ALA A 13 9.58 -11.47 -0.76
C ALA A 13 10.76 -10.99 -1.63
N ASP A 14 10.94 -11.56 -2.83
CA ASP A 14 11.97 -11.11 -3.77
C ASP A 14 11.74 -9.66 -4.23
N MET A 15 10.49 -9.31 -4.54
CA MET A 15 10.12 -7.95 -4.94
C MET A 15 10.42 -6.93 -3.84
N VAL A 16 10.06 -7.23 -2.59
CA VAL A 16 10.36 -6.37 -1.43
C VAL A 16 11.87 -6.28 -1.19
N ASN A 17 12.60 -7.38 -1.36
CA ASN A 17 14.06 -7.36 -1.26
C ASN A 17 14.69 -6.45 -2.32
N ALA A 18 14.17 -6.46 -3.56
CA ALA A 18 14.64 -5.56 -4.61
C ALA A 18 14.28 -4.09 -4.34
N LEU A 19 13.08 -3.81 -3.82
CA LEU A 19 12.62 -2.45 -3.46
C LEU A 19 13.43 -1.82 -2.32
N THR A 20 14.05 -2.65 -1.47
CA THR A 20 14.90 -2.21 -0.34
C THR A 20 16.40 -2.34 -0.62
N ALA A 21 16.76 -2.83 -1.81
CA ALA A 21 18.16 -2.97 -2.21
C ALA A 21 18.81 -1.61 -2.50
N ILE A 22 20.14 -1.57 -2.34
CA ILE A 22 20.95 -0.41 -2.73
C ILE A 22 21.04 -0.40 -4.25
N PHE A 23 20.57 0.67 -4.89
CA PHE A 23 20.60 0.82 -6.34
C PHE A 23 21.71 1.77 -6.83
N ASP A 24 22.30 2.56 -5.93
CA ASP A 24 23.50 3.36 -6.18
C ASP A 24 24.53 3.04 -5.10
N ASP A 25 25.58 2.32 -5.49
CA ASP A 25 26.65 1.92 -4.59
C ASP A 25 27.49 3.09 -4.06
N SER A 26 27.56 4.19 -4.82
CA SER A 26 28.36 5.36 -4.47
C SER A 26 27.68 6.18 -3.38
N ALA A 27 26.37 6.42 -3.53
CA ALA A 27 25.55 7.14 -2.56
C ALA A 27 24.97 6.22 -1.45
N LYS A 28 25.08 4.89 -1.62
CA LYS A 28 24.37 3.88 -0.82
C LYS A 28 22.85 4.14 -0.78
N ALA A 29 22.30 4.63 -1.89
CA ALA A 29 20.90 5.01 -2.00
C ALA A 29 20.00 3.78 -2.16
N LYS A 30 18.84 3.83 -1.50
CA LYS A 30 17.75 2.86 -1.58
C LYS A 30 16.45 3.59 -1.90
N LEU A 31 15.50 2.89 -2.53
CA LEU A 31 14.14 3.43 -2.73
C LEU A 31 13.36 3.43 -1.41
N PHE A 32 13.42 2.31 -0.68
CA PHE A 32 12.83 2.15 0.64
C PHE A 32 13.91 1.73 1.63
N GLU A 33 13.95 2.35 2.82
CA GLU A 33 14.98 2.05 3.80
C GLU A 33 14.73 0.69 4.48
N HIS A 34 13.46 0.36 4.71
CA HIS A 34 13.02 -0.85 5.39
C HIS A 34 11.87 -1.55 4.67
N ASN A 35 11.75 -2.87 4.84
CA ASN A 35 10.61 -3.66 4.38
C ASN A 35 9.26 -3.11 4.90
N TYR A 36 9.30 -2.49 6.08
CA TYR A 36 8.16 -1.81 6.67
C TYR A 36 7.68 -0.61 5.83
N ASP A 37 8.59 0.18 5.26
CA ASP A 37 8.23 1.33 4.43
C ASP A 37 7.56 0.89 3.14
N VAL A 38 7.89 -0.30 2.64
CA VAL A 38 7.13 -0.91 1.54
C VAL A 38 5.73 -1.31 2.02
N TYR A 39 5.64 -2.01 3.16
CA TYR A 39 4.37 -2.53 3.70
C TYR A 39 3.35 -1.43 4.03
N ILE A 40 3.79 -0.25 4.44
CA ILE A 40 2.89 0.85 4.78
C ILE A 40 2.35 1.57 3.52
N ASN A 41 3.15 1.67 2.45
CA ASN A 41 2.78 2.41 1.25
C ASN A 41 2.06 1.52 0.22
N ALA A 42 2.47 0.26 0.10
CA ALA A 42 1.90 -0.71 -0.82
C ALA A 42 0.36 -0.82 -0.79
N PRO A 43 -0.34 -0.88 0.36
CA PRO A 43 -1.80 -1.03 0.35
C PRO A 43 -2.53 0.15 -0.30
N LEU A 44 -2.01 1.37 -0.17
CA LEU A 44 -2.58 2.54 -0.85
C LEU A 44 -2.34 2.47 -2.36
N VAL A 45 -1.12 2.10 -2.77
CA VAL A 45 -0.80 1.91 -4.19
C VAL A 45 -1.67 0.81 -4.81
N GLY A 46 -1.75 -0.35 -4.16
CA GLY A 46 -2.60 -1.46 -4.61
C GLY A 46 -4.07 -1.06 -4.72
N PHE A 47 -4.59 -0.35 -3.72
CA PHE A 47 -5.97 0.13 -3.75
C PHE A 47 -6.22 1.14 -4.88
N LEU A 48 -5.39 2.19 -5.00
CA LEU A 48 -5.57 3.23 -6.02
C LEU A 48 -5.48 2.69 -7.45
N TYR A 49 -4.58 1.74 -7.69
CA TYR A 49 -4.45 1.06 -8.97
C TYR A 49 -5.41 -0.12 -9.15
N GLN A 50 -6.29 -0.38 -8.18
CA GLN A 50 -7.27 -1.47 -8.16
C GLN A 50 -6.64 -2.85 -8.40
N ARG A 51 -5.45 -3.10 -7.83
CA ARG A 51 -4.73 -4.36 -7.93
C ARG A 51 -4.70 -5.11 -6.60
N LYS A 52 -5.15 -6.37 -6.65
CA LYS A 52 -5.06 -7.34 -5.55
C LYS A 52 -4.06 -8.42 -5.94
N GLY A 53 -3.04 -8.60 -5.11
CA GLY A 53 -2.03 -9.64 -5.26
C GLY A 53 -2.48 -10.94 -4.61
N ILE A 54 -1.91 -12.05 -5.08
CA ILE A 54 -2.20 -13.38 -4.55
C ILE A 54 -0.98 -13.89 -3.80
N LYS A 55 -1.18 -14.20 -2.53
CA LYS A 55 -0.11 -14.76 -1.71
C LYS A 55 0.40 -16.06 -2.30
N ASN A 56 1.70 -16.13 -2.50
CA ASN A 56 2.41 -17.33 -2.93
C ASN A 56 3.52 -17.70 -1.95
N THR A 57 3.84 -18.99 -1.92
CA THR A 57 4.93 -19.53 -1.13
C THR A 57 5.92 -20.21 -2.05
N ASN A 58 7.20 -19.94 -1.84
CA ASN A 58 8.29 -20.67 -2.48
C ASN A 58 9.37 -20.87 -1.43
N SER A 59 9.66 -22.12 -1.07
CA SER A 59 10.64 -22.44 -0.03
C SER A 59 12.09 -22.15 -0.44
N GLU A 60 12.35 -21.92 -1.72
CA GLU A 60 13.67 -21.51 -2.23
C GLU A 60 13.95 -20.02 -2.04
N ILE A 61 12.89 -19.21 -1.88
CA ILE A 61 12.99 -17.76 -1.69
C ILE A 61 12.99 -17.46 -0.19
N ALA A 62 13.97 -16.69 0.27
CA ALA A 62 14.04 -16.26 1.66
C ALA A 62 12.95 -15.25 1.99
N ASP A 63 12.19 -15.51 3.04
CA ASP A 63 11.11 -14.64 3.48
C ASP A 63 11.62 -13.27 3.96
N GLN A 64 10.94 -12.21 3.56
CA GLN A 64 11.21 -10.85 4.04
C GLN A 64 10.32 -10.53 5.24
N ASN A 65 10.93 -10.21 6.37
CA ASN A 65 10.24 -10.09 7.65
C ASN A 65 10.14 -8.63 8.10
N ILE A 66 9.04 -8.32 8.79
CA ILE A 66 8.86 -7.08 9.56
C ILE A 66 8.64 -7.48 11.00
N PHE A 67 9.55 -7.05 11.88
CA PHE A 67 9.53 -7.46 13.27
C PHE A 67 8.30 -6.91 14.01
N PRO A 68 7.79 -7.63 15.04
CA PRO A 68 6.61 -7.20 15.79
C PRO A 68 6.74 -5.79 16.36
N GLU A 69 7.93 -5.36 16.77
CA GLU A 69 8.16 -4.02 17.30
C GLU A 69 7.86 -2.93 16.27
N GLN A 70 8.32 -3.09 15.02
CA GLN A 70 8.02 -2.15 13.92
C GLN A 70 6.51 -2.13 13.61
N MET A 71 5.86 -3.29 13.66
CA MET A 71 4.41 -3.39 13.46
C MET A 71 3.62 -2.69 14.56
N ILE A 72 4.03 -2.87 15.82
CA ILE A 72 3.37 -2.27 16.99
C ILE A 72 3.55 -0.75 16.96
N ASN A 73 4.79 -0.28 16.76
CA ASN A 73 5.13 1.15 16.79
C ASN A 73 4.37 1.97 15.74
N ASN A 74 3.95 1.34 14.65
CA ASN A 74 3.21 2.01 13.58
C ASN A 74 1.81 1.44 13.34
N SER A 75 1.30 0.68 14.30
CA SER A 75 -0.02 0.04 14.17
C SER A 75 -1.14 1.04 13.94
N ASP A 76 -1.03 2.26 14.50
CA ASP A 76 -1.99 3.34 14.30
C ASP A 76 -2.09 3.78 12.83
N GLN A 77 -0.95 3.87 12.12
CA GLN A 77 -0.94 4.26 10.71
C GLN A 77 -1.51 3.15 9.82
N LEU A 78 -1.18 1.88 10.11
CA LEU A 78 -1.76 0.74 9.40
C LEU A 78 -3.27 0.62 9.64
N ILE A 79 -3.73 0.87 10.88
CA ILE A 79 -5.16 0.95 11.22
C ILE A 79 -5.84 2.05 10.42
N TYR A 80 -5.21 3.22 10.32
CA TYR A 80 -5.75 4.34 9.56
C TYR A 80 -5.90 3.99 8.08
N ILE A 81 -4.89 3.38 7.46
CA ILE A 81 -4.95 2.98 6.05
C ILE A 81 -6.01 1.88 5.83
N LEU A 82 -6.10 0.88 6.71
CA LEU A 82 -7.15 -0.12 6.64
C LEU A 82 -8.55 0.51 6.66
N ARG A 83 -8.77 1.49 7.55
CA ARG A 83 -10.05 2.21 7.63
C ARG A 83 -10.36 2.92 6.33
N LEU A 84 -9.38 3.62 5.74
CA LEU A 84 -9.58 4.29 4.46
C LEU A 84 -10.01 3.30 3.37
N ILE A 85 -9.32 2.17 3.25
CA ILE A 85 -9.65 1.15 2.25
C ILE A 85 -11.06 0.59 2.49
N LEU A 86 -11.39 0.17 3.71
CA LEU A 86 -12.72 -0.37 4.03
C LEU A 86 -13.84 0.65 3.77
N MET A 87 -13.60 1.93 4.02
CA MET A 87 -14.57 2.98 3.73
C MET A 87 -14.76 3.22 2.24
N LEU A 88 -13.70 3.09 1.45
CA LEU A 88 -13.70 3.46 0.03
C LEU A 88 -14.01 2.29 -0.92
N ASP A 89 -13.73 1.04 -0.51
CA ASP A 89 -13.92 -0.15 -1.34
C ASP A 89 -15.40 -0.55 -1.45
N SER A 90 -16.12 0.07 -2.38
CA SER A 90 -17.52 -0.27 -2.69
C SER A 90 -17.67 -1.60 -3.43
N GLU A 91 -16.60 -2.17 -3.98
CA GLU A 91 -16.65 -3.49 -4.60
C GLU A 91 -16.65 -4.60 -3.55
N TYR A 92 -15.91 -4.40 -2.47
CA TYR A 92 -15.90 -5.32 -1.32
C TYR A 92 -17.20 -5.26 -0.50
N GLU A 93 -17.70 -4.06 -0.21
CA GLU A 93 -19.00 -3.86 0.44
C GLU A 93 -19.72 -2.66 -0.17
N ALA A 94 -20.83 -2.94 -0.87
CA ALA A 94 -21.56 -1.91 -1.60
C ALA A 94 -22.29 -0.92 -0.67
N ASP A 95 -22.70 -1.36 0.52
CA ASP A 95 -23.44 -0.54 1.48
C ASP A 95 -22.49 0.38 2.28
N ILE A 96 -22.71 1.69 2.18
CA ILE A 96 -21.89 2.70 2.88
C ILE A 96 -21.98 2.59 4.41
N GLU A 97 -23.15 2.30 4.98
CA GLU A 97 -23.31 2.19 6.43
C GLU A 97 -22.55 0.96 6.95
N LYS A 98 -22.58 -0.14 6.20
CA LYS A 98 -21.79 -1.33 6.54
C LYS A 98 -20.29 -1.09 6.41
N ARG A 99 -19.84 -0.35 5.40
CA ARG A 99 -18.43 0.06 5.28
C ARG A 99 -17.97 0.91 6.46
N LEU A 100 -18.79 1.86 6.90
CA LEU A 100 -18.52 2.68 8.07
C LEU A 100 -18.50 1.84 9.35
N ASP A 101 -19.44 0.91 9.51
CA ASP A 101 -19.47 0.00 10.65
C ASP A 101 -18.22 -0.90 10.68
N LYS A 102 -17.80 -1.47 9.55
CA LYS A 102 -16.54 -2.22 9.41
C LYS A 102 -15.32 -1.37 9.80
N ALA A 103 -15.23 -0.13 9.31
CA ALA A 103 -14.09 0.74 9.58
C ALA A 103 -14.00 1.22 11.05
N PHE A 104 -15.13 1.45 11.72
CA PHE A 104 -15.14 2.11 13.04
C PHE A 104 -15.61 1.24 14.19
N ARG A 105 -16.63 0.40 14.00
CA ARG A 105 -17.27 -0.38 15.08
C ARG A 105 -16.83 -1.84 15.10
N GLU A 106 -16.53 -2.41 13.94
CA GLU A 106 -16.22 -3.83 13.76
C GLU A 106 -14.78 -4.10 13.34
N LEU A 107 -13.94 -3.06 13.31
CA LEU A 107 -12.57 -3.13 12.84
C LEU A 107 -11.78 -4.26 13.52
N GLY A 108 -11.27 -5.18 12.70
CA GLY A 108 -10.45 -6.31 13.15
C GLY A 108 -11.22 -7.46 13.80
N LYS A 109 -12.57 -7.47 13.73
CA LYS A 109 -13.39 -8.63 14.11
C LYS A 109 -13.50 -9.66 12.99
N ASP A 110 -13.51 -9.19 11.74
CA ASP A 110 -13.60 -10.03 10.55
C ASP A 110 -12.20 -10.23 9.95
N GLU A 111 -11.78 -11.49 9.80
CA GLU A 111 -10.49 -11.83 9.21
C GLU A 111 -10.48 -11.54 7.70
N ALA A 112 -11.63 -11.50 7.03
CA ALA A 112 -11.73 -11.16 5.62
C ALA A 112 -11.29 -9.71 5.34
N ASP A 113 -11.55 -8.78 6.26
CA ASP A 113 -11.13 -7.37 6.13
C ASP A 113 -9.59 -7.26 6.13
N LEU A 114 -8.93 -8.09 6.95
CA LEU A 114 -7.48 -8.18 6.98
C LEU A 114 -6.91 -8.89 5.75
N ALA A 115 -7.59 -9.92 5.25
CA ALA A 115 -7.19 -10.61 4.02
C ALA A 115 -7.33 -9.70 2.79
N LEU A 116 -8.37 -8.87 2.74
CA LEU A 116 -8.55 -7.85 1.71
C LEU A 116 -7.39 -6.86 1.73
N PHE A 117 -7.07 -6.33 2.91
CA PHE A 117 -5.93 -5.43 3.09
C PHE A 117 -4.62 -6.08 2.64
N ASP A 118 -4.37 -7.32 3.06
CA ASP A 118 -3.18 -8.07 2.63
C ASP A 118 -3.13 -8.23 1.11
N SER A 119 -4.26 -8.50 0.45
CA SER A 119 -4.31 -8.58 -1.01
C SER A 119 -3.93 -7.26 -1.68
N TYR A 120 -4.34 -6.10 -1.13
CA TYR A 120 -3.91 -4.80 -1.64
C TYR A 120 -2.45 -4.49 -1.33
N VAL A 121 -1.92 -4.92 -0.18
CA VAL A 121 -0.48 -4.85 0.12
C VAL A 121 0.30 -5.59 -0.98
N LEU A 122 -0.08 -6.83 -1.28
CA LEU A 122 0.61 -7.65 -2.28
C LEU A 122 0.51 -7.04 -3.69
N GLY A 123 -0.69 -6.60 -4.10
CA GLY A 123 -0.87 -5.95 -5.40
C GLY A 123 -0.10 -4.63 -5.52
N GLY A 124 0.02 -3.88 -4.42
CA GLY A 124 0.86 -2.69 -4.35
C GLY A 124 2.35 -3.00 -4.47
N VAL A 125 2.84 -4.08 -3.86
CA VAL A 125 4.22 -4.54 -4.02
C VAL A 125 4.51 -4.88 -5.48
N GLU A 126 3.60 -5.59 -6.16
CA GLU A 126 3.73 -5.91 -7.59
C GLU A 126 3.85 -4.62 -8.43
N ILE A 127 2.98 -3.63 -8.21
CA ILE A 127 3.02 -2.36 -8.94
C ILE A 127 4.31 -1.59 -8.66
N LEU A 128 4.70 -1.46 -7.39
CA LEU A 128 5.92 -0.76 -7.01
C LEU A 128 7.14 -1.41 -7.67
N TYR A 129 7.20 -2.74 -7.70
CA TYR A 129 8.27 -3.47 -8.38
C TYR A 129 8.26 -3.22 -9.89
N GLU A 130 7.12 -3.40 -10.55
CA GLU A 130 6.99 -3.18 -12.00
C GLU A 130 7.37 -1.75 -12.41
N LYS A 131 6.95 -0.75 -11.63
CA LYS A 131 7.17 0.65 -11.95
C LYS A 131 8.60 1.09 -11.63
N LEU A 132 9.13 0.70 -10.48
CA LEU A 132 10.39 1.25 -9.95
C LEU A 132 11.61 0.37 -10.21
N ILE A 133 11.44 -0.94 -10.34
CA ILE A 133 12.55 -1.91 -10.42
C ILE A 133 12.64 -2.56 -11.79
N ASP A 134 11.53 -3.09 -12.31
CA ASP A 134 11.56 -3.95 -13.49
C ASP A 134 12.18 -3.23 -14.70
N GLY A 135 13.13 -3.89 -15.36
CA GLY A 135 13.88 -3.35 -16.49
C GLY A 135 14.91 -2.24 -16.16
N ALA A 136 15.14 -1.89 -14.89
CA ALA A 136 16.21 -0.93 -14.52
C ALA A 136 17.60 -1.59 -14.60
N LEU A 137 18.54 -0.96 -15.33
CA LEU A 137 19.89 -1.50 -15.54
C LEU A 137 20.99 -0.69 -14.83
N GLY A 138 20.68 0.52 -14.37
CA GLY A 138 21.60 1.35 -13.59
C GLY A 138 20.89 2.47 -12.83
N SER A 139 21.64 3.18 -11.98
CA SER A 139 21.10 4.16 -11.02
C SER A 139 20.27 5.27 -11.65
N ASN A 140 20.60 5.72 -12.87
CA ASN A 140 19.79 6.71 -13.60
C ASN A 140 18.41 6.18 -14.00
N ASP A 141 18.29 4.88 -14.28
CA ASP A 141 17.00 4.29 -14.67
C ASP A 141 16.02 4.28 -13.48
N TYR A 142 16.52 3.99 -12.27
CA TYR A 142 15.71 4.07 -11.04
C TYR A 142 15.18 5.48 -10.81
N ILE A 143 16.01 6.51 -11.04
CA ILE A 143 15.61 7.91 -10.88
C ILE A 143 14.52 8.26 -11.91
N ASN A 144 14.74 7.94 -13.19
CA ASN A 144 13.76 8.21 -14.24
C ASN A 144 12.42 7.49 -13.97
N LYS A 145 12.48 6.22 -13.59
CA LYS A 145 11.30 5.42 -13.23
C LYS A 145 10.54 6.01 -12.04
N MET A 146 11.26 6.53 -11.05
CA MET A 146 10.62 7.20 -9.92
C MET A 146 9.93 8.50 -10.36
N TYR A 147 10.56 9.29 -11.23
CA TYR A 147 9.92 10.47 -11.81
C TYR A 147 8.67 10.11 -12.61
N ASP A 148 8.76 9.15 -13.53
CA ASP A 148 7.65 8.69 -14.36
C ASP A 148 6.48 8.17 -13.49
N PHE A 149 6.81 7.41 -12.43
CA PHE A 149 5.80 6.91 -11.50
C PHE A 149 5.11 8.03 -10.71
N LEU A 150 5.87 9.03 -10.25
CA LEU A 150 5.30 10.17 -9.51
C LEU A 150 4.43 11.05 -10.41
N GLU A 151 4.85 11.27 -11.66
CA GLU A 151 4.07 12.01 -12.66
C GLU A 151 2.77 11.27 -12.98
N GLU A 152 2.83 9.98 -13.33
CA GLU A 152 1.63 9.16 -13.54
C GLU A 152 0.71 9.16 -12.31
N PHE A 153 1.28 8.99 -11.11
CA PHE A 153 0.50 9.00 -9.87
C PHE A 153 -0.19 10.35 -9.66
N HIS A 154 0.50 11.45 -9.96
CA HIS A 154 -0.06 12.79 -9.84
C HIS A 154 -1.20 13.02 -10.82
N GLU A 155 -0.98 12.74 -12.11
CA GLU A 155 -1.99 12.88 -13.16
C GLU A 155 -3.24 12.03 -12.86
N ARG A 156 -3.04 10.77 -12.45
CA ARG A 156 -4.15 9.84 -12.25
C ARG A 156 -4.98 10.10 -11.01
N PHE A 157 -4.38 10.56 -9.92
CA PHE A 157 -5.04 10.57 -8.62
C PHE A 157 -5.12 11.95 -7.95
N ASN A 158 -4.30 12.92 -8.37
CA ASN A 158 -4.19 14.20 -7.68
C ASN A 158 -4.56 15.40 -8.56
N GLU A 159 -4.48 15.30 -9.88
CA GLU A 159 -4.75 16.42 -10.79
C GLU A 159 -6.22 16.90 -10.72
N GLU A 160 -7.16 15.98 -10.49
CA GLU A 160 -8.58 16.28 -10.34
C GLU A 160 -9.00 16.64 -8.90
N ILE A 161 -8.12 16.53 -7.90
CA ILE A 161 -8.45 16.83 -6.49
C ILE A 161 -8.02 18.27 -6.18
N THR A 162 -8.90 19.23 -6.46
CA THR A 162 -8.67 20.61 -6.01
C THR A 162 -9.22 20.82 -4.60
N ASN A 163 -8.66 21.80 -3.87
CA ASN A 163 -9.23 22.27 -2.61
C ASN A 163 -10.70 22.68 -2.74
N LYS A 164 -11.16 23.04 -3.94
CA LYS A 164 -12.57 23.34 -4.20
C LYS A 164 -13.44 22.09 -4.13
N ASP A 165 -12.98 20.95 -4.64
CA ASP A 165 -13.72 19.68 -4.62
C ASP A 165 -13.87 19.15 -3.19
N ILE A 166 -12.81 19.27 -2.38
CA ILE A 166 -12.85 18.95 -0.95
C ILE A 166 -13.85 19.87 -0.22
N LEU A 167 -13.82 21.18 -0.50
CA LEU A 167 -14.76 22.13 0.09
C LEU A 167 -16.21 21.89 -0.37
N GLU A 168 -16.41 21.43 -1.59
CA GLU A 168 -17.72 21.11 -2.14
C GLU A 168 -18.30 19.84 -1.49
N LEU A 169 -17.49 18.81 -1.30
CA LEU A 169 -17.86 17.62 -0.52
C LEU A 169 -18.26 17.97 0.92
N CYS A 170 -17.53 18.87 1.58
CA CYS A 170 -17.89 19.35 2.92
C CYS A 170 -19.23 20.13 2.94
N ARG A 171 -19.52 20.91 1.88
CA ARG A 171 -20.75 21.70 1.74
C ARG A 171 -21.98 20.83 1.44
N LEU A 172 -21.83 19.77 0.65
CA LEU A 172 -22.92 18.84 0.32
C LEU A 172 -23.43 18.09 1.58
N ASN A 173 -22.52 17.75 2.49
CA ASN A 173 -22.87 17.14 3.78
C ASN A 173 -23.54 18.10 4.78
N THR A 174 -23.39 19.42 4.61
CA THR A 174 -24.05 20.40 5.49
C THR A 174 -25.49 20.73 5.06
N ASN A 175 -25.83 20.49 3.80
CA ASN A 175 -27.14 20.79 3.23
C ASN A 175 -28.13 19.60 3.24
N SER A 176 -27.72 18.42 3.71
CA SER A 176 -28.59 17.23 3.85
C SER A 176 -29.22 17.09 5.24
N LYS A 177 -29.45 18.21 5.95
CA LYS A 177 -30.19 18.26 7.22
C LYS A 177 -31.50 19.03 7.06
#